data_AF-A0A932WRE0-F1
#
_entry.id   AF-A0A932WRE0-F1
#
_cell.length_a   1.000
_cell.length_b   1.000
_cell.length_c   1.000
_cell.angle_alpha   90.00
_cell.angle_beta   90.00
_cell.angle_gamma   90.00
#
_symmetry.space_group_name_H-M   'P 1'
#
loop_
_entity.id
_entity.type
_entity.pdbx_description
1 polymer ?
#
loop_
_entity_poly.entity_id
_entity_poly.type
_entity_poly.pdbx_seq_one_letter_code
_entity_poly.pdbx_strand_id
1 'polypeptide(L)'
;MQFSQKISEAAGASNRPALAHANDEIAQQLSFLGLLPREQRQCLPDWMVIAPPKTGTTWVSENFRRHPQMFVPLSKEVKYFSNRFATEDLRWYLGQFREGLGKSKGEAPPSYSLLPRSTIRIVRQLMPDLKLVFLMRDPIARAWSHARHCFRFREANFKGRLGAIDTVSDAEWIENLADDWNRLCGDYLGQLQRWLSVFPREQLFLAFFDDIVDSPRATLHQLFKFLGVDEGFADSSDVALEAANVGLTHQMPARVAAHLTRLYGPRTRELAEFLAREFDLQVPNSWHAVLDDQAQSSGECHAVIDWQVDDARLRAVLARDDLTHLDFLGFQVIERGSGFMAYRTSLGPLSPDDYSQHWWDDQAAAGNCVFARNIYDLKNAILQAIVSRTIPPGSEPYRLHRAELQLDNLERRCGDLASVCGELSRLVQTCLDSINQQKDAQTRSGRSVLPLPANVCTAAPSEKVPERDAA
;
A
#
# COMPACT_ATOMS: atom_id res chain seq x y z
N MET A 1 -44.02 -16.82 22.22
CA MET A 1 -44.72 -16.44 20.98
C MET A 1 -45.95 -15.55 21.16
N GLN A 2 -46.66 -15.49 22.30
CA GLN A 2 -47.74 -14.49 22.49
C GLN A 2 -47.34 -13.24 23.31
N PHE A 3 -46.10 -13.16 23.80
CA PHE A 3 -45.59 -11.98 24.53
C PHE A 3 -44.93 -10.95 23.61
N SER A 4 -44.37 -11.36 22.45
CA SER A 4 -43.76 -10.46 21.46
C SER A 4 -44.76 -9.59 20.70
N GLN A 5 -46.03 -10.00 20.63
CA GLN A 5 -47.04 -9.27 19.86
C GLN A 5 -47.72 -8.17 20.68
N LYS A 6 -47.82 -8.33 22.01
CA LYS A 6 -48.37 -7.28 22.91
C LYS A 6 -47.39 -6.17 23.27
N ILE A 7 -46.08 -6.33 23.02
CA ILE A 7 -45.06 -5.29 23.29
C ILE A 7 -44.94 -4.28 22.13
N SER A 8 -45.26 -4.70 20.88
CA SER A 8 -45.22 -3.82 19.69
C SER A 8 -46.32 -2.75 19.68
N GLU A 9 -47.37 -2.89 20.49
CA GLU A 9 -48.48 -1.93 20.56
C GLU A 9 -48.33 -0.94 21.73
N ALA A 10 -47.39 -1.16 22.66
CA ALA A 10 -47.33 -0.43 23.94
C ALA A 10 -46.17 0.60 24.10
N ALA A 11 -45.25 0.74 23.13
CA ALA A 11 -44.12 1.68 23.26
C ALA A 11 -43.81 2.36 21.91
N GLY A 12 -44.21 3.61 21.62
CA GLY A 12 -44.64 4.64 22.56
C GLY A 12 -43.47 5.17 23.38
N ALA A 13 -42.69 6.05 22.75
CA ALA A 13 -41.67 6.93 23.34
C ALA A 13 -40.48 6.30 24.11
N SER A 14 -39.29 6.72 23.65
CA SER A 14 -38.04 6.87 24.39
C SER A 14 -37.18 5.61 24.62
N ASN A 15 -36.05 5.61 23.89
CA ASN A 15 -34.73 5.13 24.29
C ASN A 15 -34.64 3.76 24.98
N ARG A 16 -34.22 2.75 24.21
CA ARG A 16 -33.36 1.66 24.71
C ARG A 16 -32.66 0.77 23.64
N PRO A 17 -33.11 0.63 22.37
CA PRO A 17 -32.38 -0.18 21.37
C PRO A 17 -31.24 0.55 20.64
N ALA A 18 -31.18 1.88 20.74
CA ALA A 18 -30.29 2.73 19.93
C ALA A 18 -28.79 2.64 20.26
N LEU A 19 -28.40 2.00 21.38
CA LEU A 19 -27.02 2.06 21.90
C LEU A 19 -26.23 0.73 21.78
N ALA A 20 -26.88 -0.38 21.42
CA ALA A 20 -26.18 -1.66 21.22
C ALA A 20 -26.21 -2.12 19.74
N HIS A 21 -27.27 -1.80 18.99
CA HIS A 21 -27.40 -2.12 17.56
C HIS A 21 -26.81 -1.07 16.60
N ALA A 22 -26.29 0.05 17.12
CA ALA A 22 -25.47 0.99 16.34
C ALA A 22 -24.01 0.50 16.16
N ASN A 23 -23.56 -0.51 16.91
CA ASN A 23 -22.26 -1.19 16.76
C ASN A 23 -22.22 -2.18 15.56
N ASP A 24 -23.39 -2.42 14.95
CA ASP A 24 -23.54 -2.90 13.56
C ASP A 24 -23.47 -1.72 12.56
N GLU A 25 -22.89 -0.60 13.01
CA GLU A 25 -21.84 0.12 12.29
C GLU A 25 -21.34 -0.70 11.11
N ILE A 26 -21.47 -0.15 9.92
CA ILE A 26 -20.35 0.36 9.11
C ILE A 26 -19.18 -0.62 8.80
N ALA A 27 -18.89 -1.65 9.61
CA ALA A 27 -18.30 -2.93 9.21
C ALA A 27 -18.87 -3.47 7.89
N GLN A 28 -20.09 -3.04 7.58
CA GLN A 28 -20.91 -3.33 6.43
C GLN A 28 -21.11 -2.14 5.48
N GLN A 29 -20.34 -1.07 5.54
CA GLN A 29 -20.15 -0.23 4.36
C GLN A 29 -18.93 -0.74 3.60
N LEU A 30 -18.83 -2.06 3.37
CA LEU A 30 -19.16 -2.72 2.08
C LEU A 30 -18.32 -2.27 0.87
N SER A 31 -17.54 -1.21 1.01
CA SER A 31 -17.70 -0.15 0.03
C SER A 31 -16.48 0.76 -0.05
N PHE A 32 -15.28 0.21 0.09
CA PHE A 32 -14.37 0.51 -1.02
C PHE A 32 -14.09 -0.69 -1.93
N LEU A 33 -15.07 -1.61 -1.95
CA LEU A 33 -15.57 -2.26 -3.16
C LEU A 33 -14.67 -3.36 -3.75
N GLY A 34 -14.69 -4.58 -3.23
CA GLY A 34 -15.80 -5.09 -2.44
C GLY A 34 -15.67 -6.53 -2.00
N LEU A 35 -16.32 -6.76 -0.85
CA LEU A 35 -16.75 -8.05 -0.30
C LEU A 35 -15.64 -9.05 0.05
N LEU A 36 -14.71 -8.69 0.94
CA LEU A 36 -13.86 -9.68 1.61
C LEU A 36 -14.70 -10.50 2.62
N PRO A 37 -14.93 -11.81 2.39
CA PRO A 37 -15.55 -12.69 3.38
C PRO A 37 -14.72 -12.74 4.66
N ARG A 38 -15.32 -13.16 5.78
CA ARG A 38 -14.65 -13.28 7.08
C ARG A 38 -13.31 -14.02 6.98
N GLU A 39 -13.26 -15.08 6.18
CA GLU A 39 -12.05 -15.87 5.90
C GLU A 39 -10.92 -15.04 5.28
N GLN A 40 -11.23 -14.12 4.37
CA GLN A 40 -10.22 -13.27 3.74
C GLN A 40 -9.73 -12.16 4.69
N ARG A 41 -10.59 -11.66 5.59
CA ARG A 41 -10.16 -10.71 6.63
C ARG A 41 -9.15 -11.32 7.61
N GLN A 42 -9.24 -12.63 7.86
CA GLN A 42 -8.27 -13.34 8.71
C GLN A 42 -6.87 -13.42 8.08
N CYS A 43 -6.75 -13.16 6.78
CA CYS A 43 -5.48 -13.07 6.07
C CYS A 43 -4.86 -11.66 6.09
N LEU A 44 -5.52 -10.67 6.70
CA LEU A 44 -4.92 -9.34 6.82
C LEU A 44 -3.64 -9.42 7.68
N PRO A 45 -2.60 -8.65 7.31
CA PRO A 45 -1.44 -8.43 8.16
C PRO A 45 -1.82 -7.86 9.52
N ASP A 46 -1.17 -8.36 10.55
CA ASP A 46 -1.22 -7.88 11.93
C ASP A 46 -0.10 -6.85 12.19
N TRP A 47 0.99 -6.91 11.41
CA TRP A 47 2.11 -5.98 11.49
C TRP A 47 2.77 -5.68 10.14
N MET A 48 3.48 -4.56 10.07
CA MET A 48 4.34 -4.19 8.94
C MET A 48 5.64 -3.56 9.42
N VAL A 49 6.77 -3.95 8.82
CA VAL A 49 8.03 -3.20 8.95
C VAL A 49 8.09 -2.16 7.84
N ILE A 50 7.86 -0.91 8.21
CA ILE A 50 7.77 0.25 7.31
C ILE A 50 9.07 1.05 7.24
N ALA A 51 10.20 0.36 7.44
CA ALA A 51 11.51 0.96 7.59
C ALA A 51 12.26 1.04 6.24
N PRO A 52 13.05 2.09 5.99
CA PRO A 52 13.80 2.24 4.75
C PRO A 52 14.90 1.17 4.60
N PRO A 53 15.46 0.97 3.38
CA PRO A 53 16.43 -0.08 3.16
C PRO A 53 17.70 0.16 3.99
N LYS A 54 18.40 -0.95 4.29
CA LYS A 54 19.69 -0.99 5.01
C LYS A 54 19.64 -0.61 6.50
N THR A 55 18.46 -0.73 7.11
CA THR A 55 18.19 -0.48 8.54
C THR A 55 18.01 -1.75 9.38
N GLY A 56 18.19 -2.95 8.81
CA GLY A 56 18.05 -4.22 9.53
C GLY A 56 16.75 -4.99 9.27
N THR A 57 15.90 -4.55 8.34
CA THR A 57 14.61 -5.20 8.04
C THR A 57 14.70 -6.70 7.72
N THR A 58 15.77 -7.15 7.05
CA THR A 58 15.98 -8.57 6.77
C THR A 58 16.27 -9.37 8.04
N TRP A 59 17.07 -8.84 8.96
CA TRP A 59 17.36 -9.51 10.23
C TRP A 59 16.09 -9.65 11.08
N VAL A 60 15.26 -8.60 11.11
CA VAL A 60 13.95 -8.64 11.78
C VAL A 60 13.05 -9.69 11.12
N SER A 61 12.95 -9.70 9.79
CA SER A 61 12.11 -10.67 9.06
C SER A 61 12.57 -12.11 9.25
N GLU A 62 13.87 -12.36 9.36
CA GLU A 62 14.43 -13.68 9.62
C GLU A 62 14.02 -14.15 11.03
N ASN A 63 14.14 -13.31 12.05
CA ASN A 63 13.68 -13.66 13.40
C ASN A 63 12.16 -13.88 13.46
N PHE A 64 11.37 -13.10 12.71
CA PHE A 64 9.93 -13.31 12.59
C PHE A 64 9.58 -14.65 11.93
N ARG A 65 10.36 -15.12 10.95
CA ARG A 65 10.15 -16.44 10.34
C ARG A 65 10.43 -17.59 11.30
N ARG A 66 11.36 -17.40 12.23
CA ARG A 66 11.73 -18.41 13.22
C ARG A 66 10.77 -18.47 14.40
N HIS A 67 10.10 -17.36 14.72
CA HIS A 67 9.16 -17.30 15.82
C HIS A 67 7.91 -18.16 15.56
N PRO A 68 7.56 -19.13 16.43
CA PRO A 68 6.53 -20.13 16.15
C PRO A 68 5.12 -19.54 15.94
N GLN A 69 4.81 -18.43 16.64
CA GLN A 69 3.53 -17.72 16.55
C GLN A 69 3.44 -16.71 15.40
N MET A 70 4.50 -16.53 14.62
CA MET A 70 4.55 -15.53 13.56
C MET A 70 4.58 -16.17 12.17
N PHE A 71 4.18 -15.40 11.18
CA PHE A 71 4.24 -15.79 9.78
C PHE A 71 4.71 -14.62 8.91
N VAL A 72 5.70 -14.90 8.07
CA VAL A 72 6.18 -13.98 7.03
C VAL A 72 6.00 -14.71 5.70
N PRO A 73 5.38 -14.08 4.67
CA PRO A 73 5.26 -14.69 3.36
C PRO A 73 6.63 -15.05 2.76
N LEU A 74 6.60 -15.92 1.74
CA LEU A 74 7.80 -16.41 1.04
C LEU A 74 8.69 -15.25 0.59
N SER A 75 8.09 -14.20 0.02
CA SER A 75 8.73 -12.90 -0.12
C SER A 75 8.43 -12.05 1.11
N LYS A 76 9.47 -11.63 1.85
CA LYS A 76 9.29 -10.68 2.96
C LYS A 76 8.82 -9.30 2.47
N GLU A 77 8.99 -8.99 1.18
CA GLU A 77 8.61 -7.72 0.56
C GLU A 77 7.49 -8.00 -0.45
N VAL A 78 6.23 -8.03 0.00
CA VAL A 78 5.10 -8.25 -0.92
C VAL A 78 4.89 -7.01 -1.79
N LYS A 79 5.12 -5.81 -1.23
CA LYS A 79 5.10 -4.52 -1.94
C LYS A 79 3.73 -4.18 -2.54
N TYR A 80 2.66 -4.68 -1.93
CA TYR A 80 1.29 -4.41 -2.38
C TYR A 80 0.96 -2.94 -2.32
N PHE A 81 1.24 -2.22 -1.24
CA PHE A 81 0.88 -0.80 -1.14
C PHE A 81 1.85 0.14 -1.87
N SER A 82 2.95 -0.38 -2.44
CA SER A 82 3.85 0.39 -3.31
C SER A 82 3.65 0.01 -4.78
N ASN A 83 4.49 -0.89 -5.30
CA ASN A 83 4.64 -1.14 -6.73
C ASN A 83 3.46 -1.96 -7.28
N ARG A 84 2.95 -2.88 -6.47
CA ARG A 84 1.89 -3.81 -6.87
C ARG A 84 0.48 -3.27 -6.61
N PHE A 85 0.34 -2.08 -6.03
CA PHE A 85 -0.97 -1.52 -5.69
C PHE A 85 -1.82 -1.27 -6.94
N ALA A 86 -1.08 -1.01 -8.02
CA ALA A 86 -1.50 -0.77 -9.37
C ALA A 86 -1.90 -2.03 -10.14
N THR A 87 -1.19 -3.13 -9.89
CA THR A 87 -1.20 -4.31 -10.76
C THR A 87 -1.87 -5.51 -10.12
N GLU A 88 -2.09 -5.50 -8.81
CA GLU A 88 -2.68 -6.61 -8.07
C GLU A 88 -3.96 -6.17 -7.35
N ASP A 89 -4.91 -7.10 -7.21
CA ASP A 89 -6.09 -6.89 -6.38
C ASP A 89 -5.81 -7.23 -4.90
N LEU A 90 -6.73 -6.85 -4.02
CA LEU A 90 -6.57 -7.10 -2.58
C LEU A 90 -6.61 -8.61 -2.25
N ARG A 91 -7.26 -9.44 -3.06
CA ARG A 91 -7.32 -10.90 -2.83
C ARG A 91 -5.98 -11.55 -3.12
N TRP A 92 -5.28 -11.10 -4.16
CA TRP A 92 -3.90 -11.51 -4.44
C TRP A 92 -2.99 -11.22 -3.24
N TYR A 93 -3.11 -10.03 -2.66
CA TYR A 93 -2.34 -9.63 -1.49
C TYR A 93 -2.63 -10.51 -0.28
N LEU A 94 -3.90 -10.71 0.04
CA LEU A 94 -4.33 -11.58 1.15
C LEU A 94 -3.96 -13.06 0.92
N GLY A 95 -3.89 -13.49 -0.35
CA GLY A 95 -3.42 -14.82 -0.72
C GLY A 95 -1.99 -15.11 -0.24
N GLN A 96 -1.13 -14.09 -0.15
CA GLN A 96 0.24 -14.23 0.35
C GLN A 96 0.30 -14.63 1.83
N PHE A 97 -0.78 -14.37 2.58
CA PHE A 97 -0.85 -14.55 4.03
C PHE A 97 -1.68 -15.76 4.46
N ARG A 98 -2.24 -16.51 3.49
CA ARG A 98 -3.17 -17.62 3.77
C ARG A 98 -2.55 -18.76 4.58
N GLU A 99 -1.28 -19.04 4.37
CA GLU A 99 -0.56 -20.09 5.12
C GLU A 99 -0.29 -19.69 6.59
N GLY A 100 -0.41 -18.40 6.91
CA GLY A 100 -0.23 -17.87 8.26
C GLY A 100 -1.50 -17.85 9.10
N LEU A 101 -2.62 -18.43 8.65
CA LEU A 101 -3.87 -18.41 9.42
C LEU A 101 -3.66 -18.92 10.85
N GLY A 102 -4.15 -18.17 11.83
CA GLY A 102 -3.93 -18.44 13.26
C GLY A 102 -2.60 -17.96 13.83
N LYS A 103 -1.72 -17.37 13.01
CA LYS A 103 -0.46 -16.72 13.42
C LYS A 103 -0.53 -15.20 13.26
N SER A 104 0.41 -14.51 13.90
CA SER A 104 0.67 -13.08 13.71
C SER A 104 1.44 -12.87 12.40
N LYS A 105 0.79 -12.25 11.41
CA LYS A 105 1.26 -12.17 10.02
C LYS A 105 1.75 -10.78 9.66
N GLY A 106 2.74 -10.69 8.79
CA GLY A 106 3.13 -9.39 8.27
C GLY A 106 4.23 -9.43 7.23
N GLU A 107 4.62 -8.25 6.77
CA GLU A 107 5.65 -8.06 5.75
C GLU A 107 6.62 -6.93 6.14
N ALA A 108 7.77 -6.89 5.46
CA ALA A 108 8.82 -5.90 5.69
C ALA A 108 9.36 -5.28 4.39
N PRO A 109 8.54 -4.57 3.59
CA PRO A 109 8.97 -3.94 2.34
C PRO A 109 9.62 -2.59 2.62
N PRO A 110 10.89 -2.38 2.26
CA PRO A 110 11.55 -1.11 2.53
C PRO A 110 10.90 0.10 1.84
N SER A 111 10.22 -0.14 0.72
CA SER A 111 9.44 0.86 -0.02
C SER A 111 8.33 1.48 0.82
N TYR A 112 7.84 0.81 1.86
CA TYR A 112 6.72 1.33 2.65
C TYR A 112 7.09 2.56 3.49
N SER A 113 8.38 2.78 3.74
CA SER A 113 8.87 4.04 4.32
C SER A 113 8.46 5.28 3.49
N LEU A 114 8.32 5.11 2.18
CA LEU A 114 8.01 6.19 1.24
C LEU A 114 6.54 6.21 0.79
N LEU A 115 5.63 5.49 1.45
CA LEU A 115 4.23 5.54 1.03
C LEU A 115 3.66 6.96 1.12
N PRO A 116 2.91 7.40 0.09
CA PRO A 116 2.13 8.63 0.14
C PRO A 116 1.10 8.59 1.27
N ARG A 117 0.77 9.75 1.84
CA ARG A 117 -0.21 9.87 2.92
C ARG A 117 -1.58 9.32 2.51
N SER A 118 -1.98 9.51 1.25
CA SER A 118 -3.20 8.91 0.69
C SER A 118 -3.21 7.39 0.81
N THR A 119 -2.07 6.74 0.53
CA THR A 119 -1.95 5.28 0.59
C THR A 119 -1.92 4.80 2.03
N ILE A 120 -1.23 5.52 2.92
CA ILE A 120 -1.22 5.21 4.36
C ILE A 120 -2.65 5.25 4.96
N ARG A 121 -3.51 6.18 4.51
CA ARG A 121 -4.93 6.21 4.91
C ARG A 121 -5.68 4.94 4.50
N ILE A 122 -5.43 4.44 3.28
CA ILE A 122 -6.01 3.17 2.81
C ILE A 122 -5.54 2.01 3.69
N VAL A 123 -4.24 1.96 4.02
CA VAL A 123 -3.67 0.95 4.94
C VAL A 123 -4.38 0.99 6.29
N ARG A 124 -4.57 2.16 6.90
CA ARG A 124 -5.28 2.32 8.19
C ARG A 124 -6.75 1.91 8.13
N GLN A 125 -7.43 2.21 7.03
CA GLN A 125 -8.83 1.81 6.84
C GLN A 125 -8.97 0.28 6.72
N LEU A 126 -8.02 -0.38 6.04
CA LEU A 126 -8.03 -1.84 5.88
C LEU A 126 -7.60 -2.58 7.15
N MET A 127 -6.59 -2.04 7.85
CA MET A 127 -5.98 -2.65 9.03
C MET A 127 -5.90 -1.61 10.14
N PRO A 128 -7.03 -1.33 10.82
CA PRO A 128 -7.03 -0.36 11.89
C PRO A 128 -6.01 -0.75 12.98
N ASP A 129 -6.00 -1.98 13.45
CA ASP A 129 -5.17 -2.39 14.58
C ASP A 129 -3.72 -2.76 14.20
N LEU A 130 -3.28 -2.38 12.99
CA LEU A 130 -1.96 -2.72 12.45
C LEU A 130 -0.81 -2.22 13.33
N LYS A 131 0.13 -3.11 13.69
CA LYS A 131 1.35 -2.71 14.38
C LYS A 131 2.47 -2.37 13.39
N LEU A 132 3.07 -1.20 13.53
CA LEU A 132 4.08 -0.68 12.63
C LEU A 132 5.45 -0.72 13.31
N VAL A 133 6.44 -1.27 12.61
CA VAL A 133 7.83 -1.35 13.07
C VAL A 133 8.67 -0.45 12.17
N PHE A 134 9.34 0.53 12.75
CA PHE A 134 10.21 1.45 12.03
C PHE A 134 11.63 1.37 12.59
N LEU A 135 12.57 1.03 11.71
CA LEU A 135 13.97 0.83 12.04
C LEU A 135 14.78 1.97 11.46
N MET A 136 15.71 2.50 12.25
CA MET A 136 16.59 3.58 11.86
C MET A 136 18.05 3.17 11.95
N ARG A 137 18.90 3.77 11.14
CA ARG A 137 20.35 3.60 11.19
C ARG A 137 20.97 4.97 10.95
N ASP A 138 22.19 5.24 11.40
CA ASP A 138 22.91 6.47 11.02
C ASP A 138 22.65 6.77 9.51
N PRO A 139 21.98 7.90 9.18
CA PRO A 139 21.60 8.21 7.81
C PRO A 139 22.76 8.17 6.82
N ILE A 140 23.97 8.55 7.25
CA ILE A 140 25.19 8.51 6.44
C ILE A 140 25.60 7.05 6.19
N ALA A 141 25.73 6.25 7.25
CA ALA A 141 26.06 4.83 7.13
C ALA A 141 25.00 4.05 6.32
N ARG A 142 23.71 4.38 6.46
CA ARG A 142 22.60 3.81 5.68
C ARG A 142 22.74 4.16 4.20
N ALA A 143 22.94 5.44 3.88
CA ALA A 143 23.10 5.90 2.50
C ALA A 143 24.30 5.23 1.81
N TRP A 144 25.44 5.15 2.50
CA TRP A 144 26.61 4.44 1.99
C TRP A 144 26.37 2.94 1.82
N SER A 145 25.68 2.30 2.77
CA SER A 145 25.31 0.90 2.64
C SER A 145 24.38 0.65 1.45
N HIS A 146 23.53 1.61 1.10
CA HIS A 146 22.64 1.53 -0.05
C HIS A 146 23.38 1.78 -1.37
N ALA A 147 24.27 2.77 -1.44
CA ALA A 147 25.09 3.00 -2.63
C ALA A 147 25.92 1.75 -3.00
N ARG A 148 26.55 1.10 -2.00
CA ARG A 148 27.26 -0.18 -2.20
C ARG A 148 26.34 -1.32 -2.63
N HIS A 149 25.07 -1.31 -2.22
CA HIS A 149 24.06 -2.26 -2.70
C HIS A 149 23.75 -2.03 -4.17
N CYS A 150 23.44 -0.78 -4.55
CA CYS A 150 23.18 -0.42 -5.94
C CYS A 150 24.36 -0.80 -6.84
N PHE A 151 25.59 -0.56 -6.37
CA PHE A 151 26.77 -1.02 -7.09
C PHE A 151 26.78 -2.56 -7.23
N ARG A 152 26.66 -3.31 -6.12
CA ARG A 152 26.69 -4.79 -6.13
C ARG A 152 25.73 -5.40 -7.13
N PHE A 153 24.51 -4.87 -7.22
CA PHE A 153 23.45 -5.39 -8.08
C PHE A 153 23.30 -4.66 -9.42
N ARG A 154 24.19 -3.69 -9.70
CA ARG A 154 24.15 -2.86 -10.92
C ARG A 154 22.80 -2.18 -11.13
N GLU A 155 22.29 -1.61 -10.04
CA GLU A 155 21.04 -0.85 -10.00
C GLU A 155 21.29 0.66 -10.10
N ALA A 156 20.23 1.44 -10.30
CA ALA A 156 20.29 2.89 -10.44
C ALA A 156 21.33 3.33 -11.49
N ASN A 157 22.15 4.35 -11.19
CA ASN A 157 23.20 4.84 -12.08
C ASN A 157 24.38 3.87 -12.28
N PHE A 158 24.39 2.72 -11.60
CA PHE A 158 25.39 1.66 -11.84
C PHE A 158 24.94 0.61 -12.87
N LYS A 159 23.75 0.76 -13.47
CA LYS A 159 23.27 -0.14 -14.52
C LYS A 159 24.23 -0.15 -15.71
N GLY A 160 24.64 -1.34 -16.13
CA GLY A 160 25.62 -1.51 -17.22
C GLY A 160 27.07 -1.16 -16.85
N ARG A 161 27.34 -0.71 -15.62
CA ARG A 161 28.70 -0.38 -15.19
C ARG A 161 29.56 -1.65 -15.10
N LEU A 162 30.71 -1.62 -15.77
CA LEU A 162 31.74 -2.64 -15.69
C LEU A 162 32.84 -2.24 -14.68
N GLY A 163 33.62 -3.20 -14.21
CA GLY A 163 34.75 -2.96 -13.32
C GLY A 163 34.49 -3.23 -11.84
N ALA A 164 35.56 -3.09 -11.04
CA ALA A 164 35.57 -3.30 -9.60
C ALA A 164 35.09 -2.05 -8.84
N ILE A 165 34.71 -2.23 -7.57
CA ILE A 165 34.18 -1.14 -6.71
C ILE A 165 35.20 -0.01 -6.54
N ASP A 166 36.49 -0.33 -6.52
CA ASP A 166 37.58 0.63 -6.34
C ASP A 166 37.80 1.53 -7.57
N THR A 167 37.15 1.23 -8.70
CA THR A 167 37.19 2.06 -9.92
C THR A 167 36.08 3.11 -9.97
N VAL A 168 35.18 3.14 -8.99
CA VAL A 168 34.07 4.09 -8.93
C VAL A 168 34.58 5.41 -8.38
N SER A 169 34.42 6.47 -9.16
CA SER A 169 34.82 7.81 -8.75
C SER A 169 33.89 8.40 -7.70
N ASP A 170 34.40 9.35 -6.91
CA ASP A 170 33.58 10.11 -5.94
C ASP A 170 32.36 10.76 -6.58
N ALA A 171 32.47 11.22 -7.83
CA ALA A 171 31.38 11.85 -8.56
C ALA A 171 30.25 10.85 -8.87
N GLU A 172 30.58 9.63 -9.30
CA GLU A 172 29.58 8.58 -9.55
C GLU A 172 28.88 8.13 -8.26
N TRP A 173 29.61 8.08 -7.14
CA TRP A 173 29.02 7.84 -5.83
C TRP A 173 28.04 8.95 -5.43
N ILE A 174 28.44 10.21 -5.58
CA ILE A 174 27.61 11.37 -5.25
C ILE A 174 26.36 11.42 -6.13
N GLU A 175 26.48 11.14 -7.42
CA GLU A 175 25.34 11.07 -8.33
C GLU A 175 24.33 9.99 -7.91
N ASN A 176 24.80 8.80 -7.51
CA ASN A 176 23.91 7.77 -6.97
C ASN A 176 23.15 8.29 -5.74
N LEU A 177 23.87 8.91 -4.81
CA LEU A 177 23.36 9.39 -3.53
C LEU A 177 22.41 10.59 -3.67
N ALA A 178 22.52 11.35 -4.76
CA ALA A 178 21.66 12.46 -5.08
C ALA A 178 20.28 12.03 -5.63
N ASP A 179 20.11 10.76 -6.03
CA ASP A 179 18.82 10.23 -6.47
C ASP A 179 17.74 10.39 -5.39
N ASP A 180 16.51 10.72 -5.81
CA ASP A 180 15.40 10.97 -4.87
C ASP A 180 15.08 9.78 -3.99
N TRP A 181 15.12 8.55 -4.51
CA TRP A 181 14.87 7.37 -3.68
C TRP A 181 15.91 7.30 -2.57
N ASN A 182 17.18 7.44 -2.93
CA ASN A 182 18.30 7.44 -2.00
C ASN A 182 18.14 8.50 -0.91
N ARG A 183 17.85 9.74 -1.31
CA ARG A 183 17.68 10.89 -0.43
C ARG A 183 16.47 10.72 0.49
N LEU A 184 15.30 10.38 -0.07
CA LEU A 184 14.06 10.26 0.68
C LEU A 184 14.10 9.09 1.66
N CYS A 185 14.80 7.99 1.35
CA CYS A 185 15.02 6.90 2.30
C CYS A 185 15.84 7.32 3.54
N GLY A 186 16.60 8.41 3.49
CA GLY A 186 17.30 8.99 4.64
C GLY A 186 16.48 10.04 5.41
N ASP A 187 15.32 10.47 4.90
CA ASP A 187 14.44 11.43 5.56
C ASP A 187 13.53 10.76 6.60
N TYR A 188 14.10 10.23 7.68
CA TYR A 188 13.32 9.52 8.69
C TYR A 188 12.27 10.42 9.35
N LEU A 189 12.59 11.70 9.56
CA LEU A 189 11.65 12.66 10.16
C LEU A 189 10.41 12.81 9.28
N GLY A 190 10.58 13.02 7.97
CA GLY A 190 9.43 13.12 7.06
C GLY A 190 8.67 11.81 6.95
N GLN A 191 9.36 10.67 6.96
CA GLN A 191 8.72 9.35 6.99
C GLN A 191 7.85 9.17 8.25
N LEU A 192 8.40 9.42 9.44
CA LEU A 192 7.69 9.30 10.71
C LEU A 192 6.50 10.27 10.78
N GLN A 193 6.69 11.53 10.40
CA GLN A 193 5.62 12.53 10.36
C GLN A 193 4.46 12.08 9.47
N ARG A 194 4.74 11.50 8.29
CA ARG A 194 3.68 10.99 7.40
C ARG A 194 2.90 9.85 8.05
N TRP A 195 3.58 8.86 8.62
CA TRP A 195 2.92 7.73 9.27
C TRP A 195 2.12 8.15 10.52
N LEU A 196 2.69 8.99 11.38
CA LEU A 196 2.04 9.51 12.59
C LEU A 196 0.87 10.46 12.29
N SER A 197 0.80 11.01 11.08
CA SER A 197 -0.33 11.83 10.64
C SER A 197 -1.61 11.02 10.34
N VAL A 198 -1.53 9.69 10.44
CA VAL A 198 -2.62 8.74 10.14
C VAL A 198 -2.75 7.66 11.22
N PHE A 199 -1.63 7.09 11.67
CA PHE A 199 -1.60 6.07 12.73
C PHE A 199 -1.25 6.71 14.08
N PRO A 200 -1.89 6.24 15.17
CA PRO A 200 -1.55 6.69 16.51
C PRO A 200 -0.16 6.19 16.92
N ARG A 201 0.50 6.93 17.81
CA ARG A 201 1.88 6.68 18.24
C ARG A 201 2.05 5.28 18.83
N GLU A 202 1.05 4.80 19.56
CA GLU A 202 1.06 3.51 20.27
C GLU A 202 1.10 2.31 19.31
N GLN A 203 0.74 2.52 18.05
CA GLN A 203 0.85 1.52 16.99
C GLN A 203 2.23 1.55 16.29
N LEU A 204 3.16 2.41 16.69
CA LEU A 204 4.52 2.46 16.16
C LEU A 204 5.56 2.00 17.20
N PHE A 205 6.37 1.03 16.81
CA PHE A 205 7.60 0.66 17.49
C PHE A 205 8.79 1.22 16.73
N LEU A 206 9.67 1.91 17.44
CA LEU A 206 10.90 2.49 16.90
C LEU A 206 12.10 1.76 17.49
N ALA A 207 13.08 1.42 16.66
CA ALA A 207 14.37 0.89 17.12
C ALA A 207 15.52 1.36 16.22
N PHE A 208 16.72 1.37 16.79
CA PHE A 208 17.94 1.65 16.05
C PHE A 208 18.62 0.36 15.60
N PHE A 209 19.29 0.43 14.46
CA PHE A 209 20.13 -0.66 13.94
C PHE A 209 21.29 -0.93 14.90
N ASP A 210 21.78 0.10 15.58
CA ASP A 210 22.78 0.00 16.64
C ASP A 210 22.31 -0.96 17.76
N ASP A 211 21.05 -0.88 18.20
CA ASP A 211 20.49 -1.79 19.21
C ASP A 211 20.46 -3.25 18.72
N ILE A 212 20.14 -3.46 17.43
CA ILE A 212 20.16 -4.79 16.80
C ILE A 212 21.57 -5.39 16.85
N VAL A 213 22.61 -4.56 16.66
CA VAL A 213 24.01 -5.01 16.66
C VAL A 213 24.52 -5.23 18.07
N ASP A 214 24.28 -4.27 18.96
CA ASP A 214 24.88 -4.23 20.30
C ASP A 214 24.10 -5.08 21.30
N SER A 215 22.79 -5.25 21.11
CA SER A 215 21.90 -5.93 22.07
C SER A 215 20.74 -6.67 21.38
N PRO A 216 21.02 -7.59 20.42
CA PRO A 216 19.99 -8.23 19.59
C PRO A 216 18.87 -8.90 20.38
N ARG A 217 19.18 -9.61 21.47
CA ARG A 217 18.17 -10.27 22.30
C ARG A 217 17.24 -9.26 22.99
N ALA A 218 17.78 -8.18 23.53
CA ALA A 218 16.98 -7.15 24.18
C ALA A 218 16.04 -6.47 23.16
N THR A 219 16.52 -6.21 21.95
CA THR A 219 15.69 -5.69 20.86
C THR A 219 14.58 -6.68 20.48
N LEU A 220 14.87 -7.98 20.38
CA LEU A 220 13.85 -9.00 20.09
C LEU A 220 12.79 -9.08 21.20
N HIS A 221 13.19 -9.05 22.47
CA HIS A 221 12.26 -9.02 23.61
C HIS A 221 11.27 -7.87 23.48
N GLN A 222 11.77 -6.64 23.28
CA GLN A 222 10.93 -5.46 23.14
C GLN A 222 10.01 -5.54 21.91
N LEU A 223 10.54 -6.03 20.78
CA LEU A 223 9.82 -6.17 19.54
C LEU A 223 8.69 -7.22 19.63
N PHE A 224 8.97 -8.40 20.18
CA PHE A 224 7.98 -9.46 20.37
C PHE A 224 6.89 -9.04 21.36
N LYS A 225 7.29 -8.39 22.46
CA LYS A 225 6.35 -7.78 23.41
C LYS A 225 5.42 -6.79 22.73
N PHE A 226 5.97 -5.87 21.95
CA PHE A 226 5.19 -4.89 21.20
C PHE A 226 4.22 -5.57 20.23
N LEU A 227 4.67 -6.59 19.51
CA LEU A 227 3.84 -7.35 18.57
C LEU A 227 2.80 -8.23 19.26
N GLY A 228 2.93 -8.50 20.56
CA GLY A 228 1.98 -9.29 21.35
C GLY A 228 2.14 -10.79 21.13
N VAL A 229 3.37 -11.23 20.85
CA VAL A 229 3.76 -12.64 20.76
C VAL A 229 4.66 -12.99 21.94
N ASP A 230 4.99 -14.27 22.11
CA ASP A 230 5.83 -14.76 23.21
C ASP A 230 7.23 -14.12 23.23
N GLU A 231 7.44 -13.14 24.11
CA GLU A 231 8.71 -12.45 24.27
C GLU A 231 9.84 -13.40 24.72
N GLY A 232 9.52 -14.48 25.44
CA GLY A 232 10.49 -15.48 25.89
C GLY A 232 11.21 -16.21 24.75
N PHE A 233 10.63 -16.20 23.53
CA PHE A 233 11.31 -16.75 22.35
C PHE A 233 12.61 -16.01 22.02
N ALA A 234 12.76 -14.74 22.45
CA ALA A 234 13.99 -13.98 22.28
C ALA A 234 15.21 -14.60 22.97
N ASP A 235 15.00 -15.48 23.96
CA ASP A 235 16.06 -16.23 24.66
C ASP A 235 16.33 -17.62 24.05
N SER A 236 15.55 -18.03 23.05
CA SER A 236 15.75 -19.30 22.33
C SER A 236 17.13 -19.36 21.65
N SER A 237 17.61 -20.56 21.39
CA SER A 237 18.75 -20.81 20.49
C SER A 237 18.41 -20.60 19.01
N ASP A 238 17.12 -20.61 18.67
CA ASP A 238 16.67 -20.53 17.28
C ASP A 238 16.74 -19.11 16.72
N VAL A 239 16.81 -18.07 17.56
CA VAL A 239 16.89 -16.68 17.08
C VAL A 239 18.19 -16.42 16.30
N ALA A 240 18.11 -15.58 15.28
CA ALA A 240 19.27 -15.11 14.55
C ALA A 240 19.91 -13.95 15.31
N LEU A 241 21.12 -14.16 15.86
CA LEU A 241 21.90 -13.08 16.49
C LEU A 241 22.90 -12.45 15.51
N GLU A 242 23.27 -13.17 14.45
CA GLU A 242 24.24 -12.70 13.46
C GLU A 242 23.60 -11.87 12.35
N ALA A 243 24.42 -11.07 11.67
CA ALA A 243 23.97 -10.26 10.55
C ALA A 243 23.46 -11.12 9.38
N ALA A 244 22.19 -10.92 9.00
CA ALA A 244 21.57 -11.68 7.91
C ALA A 244 22.11 -11.33 6.51
N ASN A 245 22.71 -10.14 6.33
CA ASN A 245 23.20 -9.69 5.02
C ASN A 245 24.44 -8.80 5.18
N VAL A 246 25.62 -9.36 4.92
CA VAL A 246 26.89 -8.60 4.87
C VAL A 246 27.07 -8.01 3.46
N GLY A 247 27.19 -6.68 3.40
CA GLY A 247 27.42 -5.95 2.16
C GLY A 247 28.87 -6.03 1.67
N LEU A 248 29.15 -5.44 0.50
CA LEU A 248 30.52 -5.28 0.02
C LEU A 248 31.31 -4.39 0.99
N THR A 249 32.54 -4.80 1.30
CA THR A 249 33.48 -4.01 2.10
C THR A 249 34.19 -3.02 1.17
N HIS A 250 33.92 -1.73 1.38
CA HIS A 250 34.63 -0.63 0.73
C HIS A 250 34.52 0.60 1.63
N GLN A 251 35.66 1.27 1.85
CA GLN A 251 35.74 2.45 2.70
C GLN A 251 35.05 3.63 2.00
N MET A 252 34.32 4.44 2.76
CA MET A 252 33.69 5.64 2.19
C MET A 252 34.77 6.67 1.85
N PRO A 253 34.84 7.17 0.60
CA PRO A 253 35.75 8.26 0.26
C PRO A 253 35.42 9.53 1.07
N ALA A 254 36.44 10.30 1.45
CA ALA A 254 36.28 11.49 2.30
C ALA A 254 35.34 12.54 1.68
N ARG A 255 35.40 12.74 0.36
CA ARG A 255 34.51 13.66 -0.36
C ARG A 255 33.05 13.21 -0.31
N VAL A 256 32.80 11.91 -0.39
CA VAL A 256 31.46 11.32 -0.26
C VAL A 256 30.94 11.49 1.17
N ALA A 257 31.79 11.25 2.18
CA ALA A 257 31.44 11.48 3.58
C ALA A 257 31.07 12.95 3.86
N ALA A 258 31.86 13.90 3.36
CA ALA A 258 31.57 15.32 3.48
C ALA A 258 30.26 15.72 2.76
N HIS A 259 29.98 15.14 1.60
CA HIS A 259 28.71 15.35 0.89
C HIS A 259 27.52 14.83 1.71
N LEU A 260 27.60 13.62 2.24
CA LEU A 260 26.54 13.01 3.05
C LEU A 260 26.30 13.73 4.38
N THR A 261 27.37 14.20 5.03
CA THR A 261 27.28 15.00 6.26
C THR A 261 26.52 16.29 6.01
N ARG A 262 26.83 16.98 4.89
CA ARG A 262 26.11 18.18 4.47
C ARG A 262 24.64 17.91 4.14
N LEU A 263 24.38 16.79 3.47
CA LEU A 263 23.03 16.38 3.07
C LEU A 263 22.16 16.05 4.29
N TYR A 264 22.62 15.17 5.17
CA TYR A 264 21.78 14.62 6.25
C TYR A 264 21.98 15.27 7.61
N GLY A 265 23.07 15.99 7.85
CA GLY A 265 23.42 16.55 9.17
C GLY A 265 22.32 17.39 9.81
N PRO A 266 21.87 18.47 9.16
CA PRO A 266 20.77 19.30 9.68
C PRO A 266 19.49 18.49 9.94
N ARG A 267 19.12 17.62 8.99
CA ARG A 267 17.90 16.80 9.09
C ARG A 267 17.97 15.76 10.22
N THR A 268 19.17 15.24 10.52
CA THR A 268 19.42 14.29 11.61
C THR A 268 19.28 14.97 12.97
N ARG A 269 19.68 16.25 13.09
CA ARG A 269 19.45 17.06 14.30
C ARG A 269 17.96 17.28 14.55
N GLU A 270 17.20 17.68 13.52
CA GLU A 270 15.74 17.82 13.62
C GLU A 270 15.05 16.51 14.03
N LEU A 271 15.51 15.38 13.48
CA LEU A 271 15.03 14.06 13.85
C LEU A 271 15.33 13.75 15.32
N ALA A 272 16.56 13.99 15.81
CA ALA A 272 16.93 13.70 17.18
C ALA A 272 16.06 14.49 18.18
N GLU A 273 15.83 15.78 17.92
CA GLU A 273 14.92 16.60 18.73
C GLU A 273 13.49 16.08 18.70
N PHE A 274 13.01 15.67 17.52
CA PHE A 274 11.68 15.06 17.36
C PHE A 274 11.56 13.75 18.15
N LEU A 275 12.55 12.86 18.08
CA LEU A 275 12.54 11.58 18.80
C LEU A 275 12.59 11.78 20.32
N ALA A 276 13.42 12.70 20.80
CA ALA A 276 13.48 13.02 22.22
C ALA A 276 12.14 13.58 22.73
N ARG A 277 11.53 14.51 21.98
CA ARG A 277 10.28 15.16 22.38
C ARG A 277 9.06 14.25 22.25
N GLU A 278 8.93 13.57 21.11
CA GLU A 278 7.73 12.81 20.76
C GLU A 278 7.79 11.36 21.20
N PHE A 279 8.98 10.80 21.45
CA PHE A 279 9.15 9.38 21.78
C PHE A 279 9.93 9.09 23.06
N ASP A 280 10.55 10.10 23.69
CA ASP A 280 11.53 9.92 24.77
C ASP A 280 12.69 8.99 24.34
N LEU A 281 13.08 9.08 23.06
CA LEU A 281 14.16 8.30 22.48
C LEU A 281 15.36 9.18 22.17
N GLN A 282 16.52 8.77 22.66
CA GLN A 282 17.81 9.38 22.30
C GLN A 282 18.44 8.62 21.15
N VAL A 283 19.05 9.34 20.22
CA VAL A 283 19.80 8.71 19.12
C VAL A 283 21.08 8.05 19.64
N PRO A 284 21.55 6.95 19.03
CA PRO A 284 22.77 6.28 19.46
C PRO A 284 24.01 7.16 19.37
N ASN A 285 25.00 6.89 20.24
CA ASN A 285 26.23 7.67 20.28
C ASN A 285 27.02 7.66 18.95
N SER A 286 26.90 6.58 18.18
CA SER A 286 27.50 6.42 16.86
C SER A 286 27.06 7.49 15.87
N TRP A 287 25.95 8.19 16.13
CA TRP A 287 25.42 9.24 15.26
C TRP A 287 26.03 10.62 15.58
N HIS A 288 26.74 10.79 16.71
CA HIS A 288 27.27 12.10 17.14
C HIS A 288 28.24 12.72 16.14
N ALA A 289 28.99 11.93 15.36
CA ALA A 289 29.84 12.46 14.30
C ALA A 289 29.06 13.32 13.28
N VAL A 290 27.77 13.04 13.09
CA VAL A 290 26.86 13.78 12.21
C VAL A 290 26.28 15.02 12.89
N LEU A 291 26.19 15.01 14.22
CA LEU A 291 25.58 16.06 15.04
C LEU A 291 26.59 17.13 15.48
N ASP A 292 27.85 16.74 15.69
CA ASP A 292 28.92 17.56 16.25
C ASP A 292 29.65 18.42 15.21
N ASP A 293 29.44 18.18 13.90
CA ASP A 293 30.08 18.96 12.83
C ASP A 293 29.43 20.35 12.70
N GLN A 294 29.76 21.22 13.66
CA GLN A 294 29.52 22.66 13.67
C GLN A 294 30.63 23.42 12.91
N ALA A 295 31.57 22.75 12.24
CA ALA A 295 32.85 23.34 11.92
C ALA A 295 33.34 23.06 10.49
N GLN A 296 32.73 23.72 9.50
CA GLN A 296 33.41 24.38 8.37
C GLN A 296 32.41 25.11 7.45
N SER A 297 31.67 26.08 7.98
CA SER A 297 31.01 27.09 7.14
C SER A 297 32.05 28.14 6.69
N SER A 298 32.99 27.74 5.84
CA SER A 298 33.80 28.69 5.07
C SER A 298 33.05 29.03 3.78
N GLY A 299 32.23 30.08 3.84
CA GLY A 299 31.94 30.98 2.69
C GLY A 299 31.15 30.47 1.48
N GLU A 300 30.71 29.21 1.41
CA GLU A 300 29.88 28.75 0.29
C GLU A 300 28.38 28.94 0.60
N CYS A 301 27.68 29.69 -0.26
CA CYS A 301 26.23 29.88 -0.20
C CYS A 301 25.53 28.51 -0.30
N HIS A 302 24.98 28.04 0.82
CA HIS A 302 24.39 26.70 0.91
C HIS A 302 22.99 26.67 0.30
N ALA A 303 22.76 25.79 -0.68
CA ALA A 303 21.41 25.48 -1.12
C ALA A 303 20.65 24.81 0.03
N VAL A 304 19.60 25.45 0.53
CA VAL A 304 18.66 24.84 1.49
C VAL A 304 18.00 23.66 0.78
N ILE A 305 18.23 22.44 1.29
CA ILE A 305 17.59 21.24 0.75
C ILE A 305 16.14 21.25 1.21
N ASP A 306 15.22 21.27 0.24
CA ASP A 306 13.81 21.10 0.53
C ASP A 306 13.50 19.63 0.81
N TRP A 307 13.10 19.37 2.05
CA TRP A 307 12.65 18.06 2.53
C TRP A 307 11.14 17.89 2.42
N GLN A 308 10.39 18.94 2.04
CA GLN A 308 8.97 18.79 1.77
C GLN A 308 8.79 17.96 0.51
N VAL A 309 8.01 16.90 0.64
CA VAL A 309 7.67 16.00 -0.45
C VAL A 309 6.18 15.72 -0.39
N ASP A 310 5.49 15.99 -1.50
CA ASP A 310 4.06 15.70 -1.61
C ASP A 310 3.80 14.26 -2.06
N ASP A 311 2.54 13.85 -1.98
CA ASP A 311 2.10 12.53 -2.40
C ASP A 311 2.37 12.26 -3.88
N ALA A 312 2.34 13.28 -4.74
CA ALA A 312 2.58 13.12 -6.17
C ALA A 312 4.04 12.74 -6.45
N ARG A 313 4.99 13.40 -5.79
CA ARG A 313 6.41 13.09 -5.90
C ARG A 313 6.74 11.71 -5.32
N LEU A 314 6.16 11.33 -4.19
CA LEU A 314 6.35 9.99 -3.61
C LEU A 314 5.84 8.89 -4.54
N ARG A 315 4.66 9.07 -5.16
CA ARG A 315 4.15 8.14 -6.17
C ARG A 315 5.08 8.03 -7.38
N ALA A 316 5.59 9.16 -7.88
CA ALA A 316 6.53 9.17 -9.00
C ALA A 316 7.83 8.43 -8.66
N VAL A 317 8.33 8.55 -7.44
CA VAL A 317 9.52 7.82 -6.96
C VAL A 317 9.25 6.33 -6.85
N LEU A 318 8.09 5.92 -6.32
CA LEU A 318 7.69 4.52 -6.17
C LEU A 318 7.33 3.83 -7.51
N ALA A 319 6.93 4.59 -8.52
CA ALA A 319 6.59 4.08 -9.84
C ALA A 319 7.81 3.71 -10.70
N ARG A 320 9.04 4.00 -10.24
CA ARG A 320 10.29 3.77 -11.00
C ARG A 320 10.70 2.30 -11.13
N ASP A 321 10.13 1.40 -10.33
CA ASP A 321 10.38 -0.04 -10.51
C ASP A 321 9.42 -0.59 -11.58
N ASP A 322 9.99 -1.28 -12.57
CA ASP A 322 9.36 -1.83 -13.79
C ASP A 322 7.86 -2.18 -13.63
N LEU A 323 7.01 -1.28 -14.13
CA LEU A 323 5.57 -1.49 -14.35
C LEU A 323 5.29 -2.12 -15.72
N THR A 324 6.31 -2.59 -16.43
CA THR A 324 6.17 -3.12 -17.78
C THR A 324 5.69 -4.58 -17.72
N HIS A 325 4.46 -4.79 -18.20
CA HIS A 325 3.85 -6.09 -18.50
C HIS A 325 3.31 -6.91 -17.31
N LEU A 326 2.28 -6.41 -16.64
CA LEU A 326 1.50 -7.21 -15.66
C LEU A 326 -0.01 -7.09 -15.91
N ASP A 327 -0.71 -8.22 -15.78
CA ASP A 327 -2.16 -8.36 -15.96
C ASP A 327 -2.92 -7.92 -14.69
N PHE A 328 -3.61 -6.79 -14.76
CA PHE A 328 -4.50 -6.29 -13.73
C PHE A 328 -5.97 -6.43 -14.18
N LEU A 329 -6.70 -7.39 -13.59
CA LEU A 329 -8.12 -7.64 -13.86
C LEU A 329 -8.45 -7.85 -15.35
N GLY A 330 -7.55 -8.48 -16.11
CA GLY A 330 -7.68 -8.70 -17.54
C GLY A 330 -7.18 -7.54 -18.40
N PHE A 331 -6.36 -6.63 -17.84
CA PHE A 331 -5.71 -5.53 -18.55
C PHE A 331 -4.19 -5.56 -18.37
N GLN A 332 -3.43 -5.48 -19.46
CA GLN A 332 -1.99 -5.21 -19.42
C GLN A 332 -1.75 -3.71 -19.23
N VAL A 333 -0.88 -3.37 -18.27
CA VAL A 333 -0.46 -1.98 -18.00
C VAL A 333 0.87 -1.68 -18.66
N ILE A 334 0.96 -0.51 -19.31
CA ILE A 334 2.16 0.01 -19.95
C ILE A 334 2.34 1.50 -19.65
N GLU A 335 3.59 1.96 -19.62
CA GLU A 335 3.93 3.37 -19.59
C GLU A 335 3.84 3.95 -21.02
N ARG A 336 3.26 5.15 -21.17
CA ARG A 336 3.14 5.80 -22.48
C ARG A 336 3.14 7.32 -22.32
N GLY A 337 4.12 7.98 -22.92
CA GLY A 337 4.31 9.42 -22.79
C GLY A 337 4.61 9.82 -21.34
N SER A 338 3.82 10.74 -20.77
CA SER A 338 3.95 11.18 -19.37
C SER A 338 2.94 10.53 -18.42
N GLY A 339 2.33 9.41 -18.82
CA GLY A 339 1.31 8.71 -18.03
C GLY A 339 1.29 7.21 -18.27
N PHE A 340 0.17 6.59 -17.90
CA PHE A 340 -0.04 5.15 -17.96
C PHE A 340 -1.26 4.81 -18.81
N MET A 341 -1.18 3.68 -19.49
CA MET A 341 -2.28 3.11 -20.25
C MET A 341 -2.48 1.66 -19.84
N ALA A 342 -3.73 1.23 -19.76
CA ALA A 342 -4.10 -0.16 -19.55
C ALA A 342 -4.97 -0.64 -20.70
N TYR A 343 -4.65 -1.78 -21.30
CA TYR A 343 -5.42 -2.36 -22.41
C TYR A 343 -5.74 -3.83 -22.15
N ARG A 344 -6.86 -4.34 -22.67
CA ARG A 344 -7.31 -5.70 -22.35
C ARG A 344 -6.31 -6.76 -22.81
N THR A 345 -6.06 -7.75 -21.98
CA THR A 345 -5.21 -8.92 -22.31
C THR A 345 -5.71 -9.69 -23.52
N SER A 346 -7.02 -9.62 -23.82
CA SER A 346 -7.62 -10.20 -25.02
C SER A 346 -7.11 -9.59 -26.34
N LEU A 347 -6.46 -8.43 -26.31
CA LEU A 347 -5.81 -7.84 -27.48
C LEU A 347 -4.44 -8.50 -27.77
N GLY A 348 -3.98 -9.40 -26.91
CA GLY A 348 -2.63 -9.97 -26.97
C GLY A 348 -1.56 -9.01 -26.43
N PRO A 349 -0.29 -9.45 -26.42
CA PRO A 349 0.82 -8.56 -26.09
C PRO A 349 0.98 -7.50 -27.17
N LEU A 350 0.97 -6.21 -26.78
CA LEU A 350 1.15 -5.09 -27.70
C LEU A 350 2.42 -4.33 -27.31
N SER A 351 3.25 -4.00 -28.30
CA SER A 351 4.32 -3.02 -28.12
C SER A 351 3.73 -1.62 -28.31
N PRO A 352 3.86 -0.69 -27.35
CA PRO A 352 3.25 0.64 -27.44
C PRO A 352 3.65 1.41 -28.72
N ASP A 353 4.87 1.19 -29.20
CA ASP A 353 5.48 1.89 -30.33
C ASP A 353 5.04 1.34 -31.69
N ASP A 354 4.46 0.13 -31.74
CA ASP A 354 4.02 -0.51 -32.99
C ASP A 354 2.67 0.04 -33.50
N TYR A 355 1.98 0.85 -32.69
CA TYR A 355 0.63 1.34 -32.98
C TYR A 355 0.54 2.87 -32.91
N SER A 356 -0.16 3.45 -33.88
CA SER A 356 -0.37 4.90 -33.93
C SER A 356 -1.28 5.40 -32.79
N GLN A 357 -1.19 6.70 -32.46
CA GLN A 357 -2.09 7.31 -31.48
C GLN A 357 -3.56 7.11 -31.84
N HIS A 358 -3.88 7.22 -33.13
CA HIS A 358 -5.25 7.05 -33.62
C HIS A 358 -5.81 5.66 -33.33
N TRP A 359 -5.00 4.60 -33.51
CA TRP A 359 -5.42 3.24 -33.19
C TRP A 359 -5.72 3.07 -31.70
N TRP A 360 -4.92 3.68 -30.83
CA TRP A 360 -5.16 3.66 -29.39
C TRP A 360 -6.41 4.44 -28.99
N ASP A 361 -6.67 5.57 -29.63
CA ASP A 361 -7.90 6.34 -29.42
C ASP A 361 -9.14 5.51 -29.81
N ASP A 362 -9.05 4.74 -30.90
CA ASP A 362 -10.10 3.80 -31.32
C ASP A 362 -10.30 2.68 -30.29
N GLN A 363 -9.23 2.10 -29.75
CA GLN A 363 -9.34 1.11 -28.67
C GLN A 363 -9.94 1.70 -27.40
N ALA A 364 -9.65 2.96 -27.08
CA ALA A 364 -10.22 3.64 -25.93
C ALA A 364 -11.71 3.91 -26.13
N ALA A 365 -12.10 4.35 -27.33
CA ALA A 365 -13.50 4.52 -27.72
C ALA A 365 -14.26 3.18 -27.70
N ALA A 366 -13.61 2.09 -28.10
CA ALA A 366 -14.12 0.73 -28.00
C ALA A 366 -14.06 0.17 -26.56
N GLY A 367 -13.59 0.94 -25.57
CA GLY A 367 -13.42 0.57 -24.16
C GLY A 367 -12.52 -0.64 -23.92
N ASN A 368 -11.59 -0.89 -24.83
CA ASN A 368 -10.55 -1.91 -24.70
C ASN A 368 -9.28 -1.36 -24.06
N CYS A 369 -9.15 -0.05 -23.92
CA CYS A 369 -8.10 0.56 -23.13
C CYS A 369 -8.59 1.80 -22.35
N VAL A 370 -7.85 2.15 -21.32
CA VAL A 370 -8.04 3.34 -20.50
C VAL A 370 -6.69 4.03 -20.29
N PHE A 371 -6.72 5.35 -20.18
CA PHE A 371 -5.53 6.18 -19.98
C PHE A 371 -5.66 7.02 -18.72
N ALA A 372 -4.55 7.18 -17.99
CA ALA A 372 -4.48 8.08 -16.85
C ALA A 372 -3.07 8.64 -16.66
N ARG A 373 -2.98 9.84 -16.06
CA ARG A 373 -1.69 10.50 -15.81
C ARG A 373 -0.89 9.88 -14.67
N ASN A 374 -1.56 9.13 -13.80
CA ASN A 374 -0.93 8.39 -12.72
C ASN A 374 -1.65 7.06 -12.52
N ILE A 375 -0.97 6.16 -11.83
CA ILE A 375 -1.39 4.78 -11.69
C ILE A 375 -2.65 4.58 -10.82
N TYR A 376 -2.92 5.52 -9.91
CA TYR A 376 -4.11 5.50 -9.07
C TYR A 376 -5.37 5.81 -9.88
N ASP A 377 -5.30 6.86 -10.69
CA ASP A 377 -6.38 7.24 -11.60
C ASP A 377 -6.60 6.14 -12.67
N LEU A 378 -5.52 5.44 -13.08
CA LEU A 378 -5.63 4.31 -13.99
C LEU A 378 -6.45 3.17 -13.38
N LYS A 379 -6.18 2.82 -12.11
CA LYS A 379 -6.94 1.80 -11.38
C LYS A 379 -8.42 2.15 -11.29
N ASN A 380 -8.74 3.42 -10.97
CA ASN A 380 -10.12 3.88 -10.95
C ASN A 380 -10.77 3.79 -12.34
N ALA A 381 -10.05 4.15 -13.40
CA ALA A 381 -10.55 4.04 -14.77
C ALA A 381 -10.78 2.58 -15.20
N ILE A 382 -9.90 1.65 -14.84
CA ILE A 382 -10.07 0.21 -15.09
C ILE A 382 -11.28 -0.33 -14.33
N LEU A 383 -11.41 0.02 -13.05
CA LEU A 383 -12.57 -0.38 -12.24
C LEU A 383 -13.88 0.17 -12.83
N GLN A 384 -13.91 1.44 -13.26
CA GLN A 384 -15.05 2.03 -13.96
C GLN A 384 -15.35 1.30 -15.28
N ALA A 385 -14.34 0.97 -16.07
CA ALA A 385 -14.49 0.24 -17.33
C ALA A 385 -15.06 -1.18 -17.11
N ILE A 386 -14.68 -1.84 -16.01
CA ILE A 386 -15.23 -3.14 -15.61
C ILE A 386 -16.68 -2.97 -15.13
N VAL A 387 -16.94 -2.05 -14.21
CA VAL A 387 -18.28 -1.83 -13.62
C VAL A 387 -19.31 -1.42 -14.68
N SER A 388 -18.95 -0.51 -15.58
CA SER A 388 -19.84 -0.03 -16.66
C SER A 388 -20.25 -1.10 -17.68
N ARG A 389 -19.49 -2.20 -17.78
CA ARG A 389 -19.78 -3.32 -18.70
C ARG A 389 -20.45 -4.52 -18.02
N THR A 390 -20.21 -4.70 -16.72
CA THR A 390 -20.67 -5.88 -15.98
C THR A 390 -22.02 -5.64 -15.29
N ILE A 391 -22.43 -4.38 -15.16
CA ILE A 391 -23.61 -3.96 -14.42
C ILE A 391 -24.52 -3.12 -15.33
N PRO A 392 -25.80 -3.51 -15.57
CA PRO A 392 -26.69 -2.77 -16.45
C PRO A 392 -26.89 -1.30 -16.02
N PRO A 393 -26.84 -0.33 -16.95
CA PRO A 393 -27.14 1.07 -16.65
C PRO A 393 -28.52 1.20 -16.00
N GLY A 394 -28.58 1.91 -14.86
CA GLY A 394 -29.83 2.11 -14.10
C GLY A 394 -30.16 1.05 -13.05
N SER A 395 -29.37 -0.03 -12.96
CA SER A 395 -29.45 -0.96 -11.82
C SER A 395 -29.00 -0.29 -10.51
N GLU A 396 -29.41 -0.83 -9.37
CA GLU A 396 -29.10 -0.31 -8.04
C GLU A 396 -27.57 -0.24 -7.76
N PRO A 397 -26.75 -1.23 -8.14
CA PRO A 397 -25.28 -1.15 -7.99
C PRO A 397 -24.65 -0.06 -8.88
N TYR A 398 -25.21 0.19 -10.07
CA TYR A 398 -24.77 1.29 -10.95
C TYR A 398 -25.07 2.67 -10.32
N ARG A 399 -26.20 2.80 -9.62
CA ARG A 399 -26.59 4.04 -8.94
C ARG A 399 -25.75 4.33 -7.69
N LEU A 400 -25.41 3.31 -6.91
CA LEU A 400 -24.50 3.43 -5.76
C LEU A 400 -23.08 3.83 -6.18
N HIS A 401 -22.51 3.16 -7.18
CA HIS A 401 -21.17 3.50 -7.68
C HIS A 401 -21.09 4.93 -8.24
N ARG A 402 -22.15 5.40 -8.89
CA ARG A 402 -22.22 6.79 -9.38
C ARG A 402 -22.35 7.81 -8.23
N ALA A 403 -23.02 7.45 -7.13
CA ALA A 403 -23.12 8.31 -5.96
C ALA A 403 -21.76 8.45 -5.24
N GLU A 404 -20.98 7.36 -5.13
CA GLU A 404 -19.63 7.36 -4.55
C GLU A 404 -18.67 8.28 -5.33
N LEU A 405 -18.70 8.24 -6.66
CA LEU A 405 -17.91 9.15 -7.51
C LEU A 405 -18.34 10.63 -7.40
N GLN A 406 -19.59 10.89 -7.01
CA GLN A 406 -20.08 12.24 -6.74
C GLN A 406 -19.64 12.73 -5.35
N LEU A 407 -19.60 11.86 -4.33
CA LEU A 407 -19.00 12.20 -3.02
C LEU A 407 -17.53 12.56 -3.16
N ASP A 408 -16.75 11.74 -3.87
CA ASP A 408 -15.30 11.90 -4.00
C ASP A 408 -14.91 13.21 -4.72
N ASN A 409 -15.80 13.70 -5.59
CA ASN A 409 -15.68 15.00 -6.24
C ASN A 409 -16.20 16.16 -5.36
N LEU A 410 -17.19 15.92 -4.49
CA LEU A 410 -17.71 16.91 -3.54
C LEU A 410 -16.73 17.16 -2.39
N GLU A 411 -16.10 16.12 -1.83
CA GLU A 411 -15.07 16.24 -0.81
C GLU A 411 -13.85 17.03 -1.30
N ARG A 412 -13.45 16.80 -2.56
CA ARG A 412 -12.38 17.58 -3.22
C ARG A 412 -12.74 19.05 -3.45
N ARG A 413 -14.02 19.39 -3.55
CA ARG A 413 -14.49 20.75 -3.83
C ARG A 413 -14.86 21.55 -2.59
N CYS A 414 -15.29 20.91 -1.51
CA CYS A 414 -15.99 21.62 -0.45
C CYS A 414 -15.22 21.78 0.86
N GLY A 415 -14.19 20.99 1.18
CA GLY A 415 -13.33 21.18 2.36
C GLY A 415 -14.03 21.15 3.75
N ASP A 416 -15.37 21.09 3.80
CA ASP A 416 -16.20 21.13 4.99
C ASP A 416 -17.15 19.91 4.99
N LEU A 417 -16.85 18.96 5.87
CA LEU A 417 -17.58 17.70 6.06
C LEU A 417 -19.07 17.93 6.38
N ALA A 418 -19.43 19.03 7.07
CA ALA A 418 -20.80 19.25 7.52
C ALA A 418 -21.74 19.54 6.34
N SER A 419 -21.25 20.28 5.33
CA SER A 419 -22.00 20.52 4.09
C SER A 419 -22.16 19.25 3.27
N VAL A 420 -21.14 18.39 3.23
CA VAL A 420 -21.17 17.09 2.54
C VAL A 420 -22.24 16.17 3.16
N CYS A 421 -22.30 16.08 4.49
CA CYS A 421 -23.33 15.30 5.19
C CYS A 421 -24.76 15.84 4.96
N GLY A 422 -24.91 17.16 4.81
CA GLY A 422 -26.20 17.79 4.50
C GLY A 422 -26.70 17.49 3.08
N GLU A 423 -25.82 17.55 2.09
CA GLU A 423 -26.16 17.20 0.70
C GLU A 423 -26.43 15.69 0.55
N LEU A 424 -25.64 14.86 1.22
CA LEU A 424 -25.85 13.42 1.32
C LEU A 424 -27.25 13.08 1.83
N SER A 425 -27.68 13.72 2.91
CA SER A 425 -29.01 13.48 3.48
C SER A 425 -30.13 13.83 2.50
N ARG A 426 -29.98 14.90 1.71
CA ARG A 426 -30.96 15.26 0.67
C ARG A 426 -30.99 14.27 -0.50
N LEU A 427 -29.83 13.85 -0.98
CA LEU A 427 -29.71 12.90 -2.09
C LEU A 427 -30.33 11.54 -1.72
N VAL A 428 -30.01 11.04 -0.53
CA VAL A 428 -30.60 9.80 0.01
C VAL A 428 -32.12 9.92 0.12
N GLN A 429 -32.63 11.03 0.66
CA GLN A 429 -34.08 11.24 0.78
C GLN A 429 -34.77 11.26 -0.60
N THR A 430 -34.18 11.93 -1.58
CA THR A 430 -34.72 12.01 -2.95
C THR A 430 -34.79 10.62 -3.61
N CYS A 431 -33.78 9.77 -3.36
CA CYS A 431 -33.79 8.39 -3.82
C CYS A 431 -34.85 7.54 -3.12
N LEU A 432 -35.00 7.68 -1.81
CA LEU A 432 -36.03 6.97 -1.03
C LEU A 432 -37.44 7.34 -1.49
N ASP A 433 -37.69 8.63 -1.74
CA ASP A 433 -38.99 9.11 -2.22
C ASP A 433 -39.30 8.56 -3.63
N SER A 434 -38.29 8.50 -4.50
CA SER A 434 -38.41 7.89 -5.84
C SER A 434 -38.70 6.39 -5.78
N ILE A 435 -38.07 5.67 -4.83
CA ILE A 435 -38.30 4.24 -4.62
C ILE A 435 -39.73 3.99 -4.13
N ASN A 436 -40.21 4.81 -3.20
CA ASN A 436 -41.57 4.69 -2.68
C ASN A 436 -42.62 4.96 -3.77
N GLN A 437 -42.40 5.97 -4.62
CA GLN A 437 -43.27 6.22 -5.78
C GLN A 437 -43.26 5.07 -6.79
N GLN A 438 -42.11 4.42 -7.03
CA GLN A 438 -42.03 3.25 -7.92
C GLN A 438 -42.73 2.03 -7.34
N LYS A 439 -42.63 1.81 -6.02
CA LYS A 439 -43.37 0.76 -5.32
C LYS A 439 -44.87 1.01 -5.43
N ASP A 440 -45.34 2.22 -5.14
CA ASP A 440 -46.75 2.59 -5.25
C ASP A 440 -47.30 2.45 -6.68
N ALA A 441 -46.47 2.72 -7.70
CA ALA A 441 -46.83 2.50 -9.10
C ALA A 441 -46.92 0.99 -9.45
N GLN A 442 -46.06 0.16 -8.88
CA GLN A 442 -46.11 -1.30 -9.06
C GLN A 442 -47.33 -1.92 -8.37
N THR A 443 -47.66 -1.51 -7.14
CA THR A 443 -48.88 -1.98 -6.43
C THR A 443 -50.16 -1.56 -7.14
N ARG A 444 -50.18 -0.41 -7.80
CA ARG A 444 -51.32 0.05 -8.61
C ARG A 444 -51.45 -0.65 -9.97
N SER A 445 -50.41 -1.33 -10.47
CA SER A 445 -50.42 -1.96 -11.80
C SER A 445 -50.81 -3.44 -11.86
N GLY A 446 -51.05 -4.09 -10.71
CA GLY A 446 -51.76 -5.37 -10.63
C GLY A 446 -51.21 -6.54 -11.46
N ARG A 447 -49.88 -6.72 -11.58
CA ARG A 447 -49.29 -7.92 -12.21
C ARG A 447 -48.77 -8.91 -11.17
N SER A 448 -49.40 -10.09 -11.09
CA SER A 448 -48.99 -11.21 -10.25
C SER A 448 -47.72 -11.89 -10.78
N VAL A 449 -46.82 -12.24 -9.87
CA VAL A 449 -45.62 -13.05 -10.12
C VAL A 449 -46.04 -14.50 -10.43
N LEU A 450 -45.65 -15.04 -11.59
CA LEU A 450 -45.75 -16.47 -11.92
C LEU A 450 -44.48 -17.21 -11.46
N PRO A 451 -44.57 -18.46 -10.96
CA PRO A 451 -43.43 -19.21 -10.45
C PRO A 451 -42.61 -19.89 -11.57
N LEU A 452 -41.30 -20.03 -11.32
CA LEU A 452 -40.33 -20.75 -12.16
C LEU A 452 -40.67 -22.26 -12.27
N PRO A 453 -40.49 -22.92 -13.44
CA PRO A 453 -40.70 -24.36 -13.55
C PRO A 453 -39.45 -25.17 -13.20
N ALA A 454 -39.67 -26.30 -12.52
CA ALA A 454 -38.68 -27.34 -12.22
C ALA A 454 -38.77 -28.50 -13.24
N ASN A 455 -37.60 -28.98 -13.65
CA ASN A 455 -37.25 -30.29 -14.25
C ASN A 455 -37.92 -30.76 -15.57
N VAL A 456 -37.06 -30.98 -16.59
CA VAL A 456 -37.11 -32.16 -17.47
C VAL A 456 -35.67 -32.62 -17.79
N CYS A 457 -35.27 -33.77 -17.24
CA CYS A 457 -34.24 -34.62 -17.81
C CYS A 457 -34.85 -35.37 -19.01
N THR A 458 -34.16 -35.41 -20.15
CA THR A 458 -33.83 -36.59 -21.01
C THR A 458 -33.55 -36.15 -22.45
N ALA A 459 -32.49 -36.74 -23.02
CA ALA A 459 -32.26 -37.08 -24.43
C ALA A 459 -30.96 -36.51 -25.02
N ALA A 460 -30.03 -37.43 -25.33
CA ALA A 460 -28.82 -37.23 -26.14
C ALA A 460 -29.16 -36.88 -27.60
N PRO A 461 -28.16 -36.41 -28.37
CA PRO A 461 -28.04 -36.94 -29.73
C PRO A 461 -26.61 -37.32 -30.15
N SER A 462 -26.62 -38.30 -31.04
CA SER A 462 -25.56 -39.05 -31.70
C SER A 462 -24.57 -38.24 -32.53
N GLU A 463 -23.31 -38.69 -32.49
CA GLU A 463 -22.27 -38.41 -33.49
C GLU A 463 -22.65 -38.98 -34.87
N LYS A 464 -22.44 -38.19 -35.93
CA LYS A 464 -22.27 -38.67 -37.30
C LYS A 464 -21.10 -37.94 -37.95
N VAL A 465 -20.09 -38.74 -38.29
CA VAL A 465 -18.96 -38.43 -39.16
C VAL A 465 -19.44 -38.45 -40.63
N PRO A 466 -18.93 -37.58 -41.52
CA PRO A 466 -18.94 -37.83 -42.95
C PRO A 466 -17.54 -38.24 -43.44
N GLU A 467 -17.42 -39.47 -43.94
CA GLU A 467 -16.35 -39.92 -44.82
C GLU A 467 -16.39 -39.14 -46.15
N ARG A 468 -15.20 -38.78 -46.65
CA ARG A 468 -14.96 -38.47 -48.06
C ARG A 468 -13.88 -39.43 -48.55
N ASP A 469 -14.27 -40.29 -49.47
CA ASP A 469 -13.41 -41.20 -50.22
C ASP A 469 -12.54 -40.46 -51.25
N ALA A 470 -11.43 -41.12 -51.55
CA ALA A 470 -10.45 -40.80 -52.57
C ALA A 470 -10.96 -41.04 -54.01
N ALA A 471 -10.55 -40.17 -54.92
CA ALA A 471 -10.14 -40.46 -56.29
C ALA A 471 -9.20 -39.34 -56.76
#